data_AF-A0A2G2JEU1-F1
#
_entry.id   AF-A0A2G2JEU1-F1
#
_cell.length_a   1.000
_cell.length_b   1.000
_cell.length_c   1.000
_cell.angle_alpha   90.00
_cell.angle_beta   90.00
_cell.angle_gamma   90.00
#
_symmetry.space_group_name_H-M   'P 1'
#
loop_
_entity.id
_entity.type
_entity.pdbx_description
1 polymer ?
#
loop_
_entity_poly.entity_id
_entity_poly.type
_entity_poly.pdbx_seq_one_letter_code
_entity_poly.pdbx_strand_id
1 'polypeptide(L)'
;MFRSLRARFQKKDIDIGEYRDNPLELYYKSTGPWVIDIPVSHYRSNFLGFRVDNNPLVKMLLSEDKTYDSSAVHRFYDQFQPTTVGDVLNIETSKVASFPAMSAVMPWWTKTPEARLAQVCINIDQKPYLGKEAHGLGAEEGKDYGWHYFGPVSTAVGITEFERQRSVFDSIRTRGYQPTSFLHIHGEFLIQGANWVWVNLGGKHRFNALAALGYTSMTVSVKNKYGPAFVRREDVDSWPNVVNGLFDREEALKIFDQLMLGRDAI
;
A
#
# COMPACT_ATOMS: atom_id res chain seq x y z
N MET A 1 18.47 31.22 12.63
CA MET A 1 17.37 31.44 11.67
C MET A 1 17.52 30.41 10.55
N PHE A 2 17.09 29.15 10.80
CA PHE A 2 17.28 28.03 9.87
C PHE A 2 16.08 27.88 8.94
N ARG A 3 16.40 27.78 7.65
CA ARG A 3 15.52 27.66 6.48
C ARG A 3 14.48 26.55 6.65
N SER A 4 13.19 26.89 6.58
CA SER A 4 12.16 25.90 6.26
C SER A 4 12.12 25.69 4.75
N LEU A 5 12.82 24.66 4.27
CA LEU A 5 12.66 24.09 2.93
C LEU A 5 11.32 23.35 2.81
N ARG A 6 10.21 24.04 3.08
CA ARG A 6 8.89 23.65 2.55
C ARG A 6 8.71 24.37 1.23
N ALA A 7 9.48 23.94 0.22
CA ALA A 7 9.11 24.24 -1.15
C ALA A 7 7.73 23.61 -1.38
N ARG A 8 6.70 24.46 -1.38
CA ARG A 8 5.37 24.14 -1.86
C ARG A 8 5.54 23.60 -3.29
N PHE A 9 5.43 22.29 -3.47
CA PHE A 9 5.09 21.70 -4.76
C PHE A 9 3.61 22.00 -5.04
N GLN A 10 3.29 23.28 -5.19
CA GLN A 10 2.05 23.78 -5.78
C GLN A 10 2.18 23.55 -7.28
N LYS A 11 1.30 22.71 -7.85
CA LYS A 11 0.83 22.67 -9.26
C LYS A 11 1.82 22.90 -10.42
N LYS A 12 3.12 23.09 -10.17
CA LYS A 12 4.16 23.25 -11.18
C LYS A 12 4.13 21.99 -12.01
N ASP A 13 4.16 22.19 -13.31
CA ASP A 13 4.25 21.19 -14.35
C ASP A 13 5.28 20.14 -13.92
N ILE A 14 4.80 19.07 -13.29
CA ILE A 14 5.64 17.91 -13.06
C ILE A 14 5.53 17.18 -14.38
N ASP A 15 6.61 17.24 -15.16
CA ASP A 15 6.68 16.48 -16.40
C ASP A 15 6.39 15.02 -16.07
N ILE A 16 5.38 14.48 -16.74
CA ILE A 16 5.08 13.07 -16.68
C ILE A 16 6.26 12.37 -17.34
N GLY A 17 7.05 11.67 -16.56
CA GLY A 17 8.21 10.93 -17.02
C GLY A 17 7.78 9.79 -17.94
N GLU A 18 8.52 9.63 -19.03
CA GLU A 18 8.31 8.56 -19.99
C GLU A 18 9.39 7.48 -19.86
N TYR A 19 8.95 6.23 -19.86
CA TYR A 19 9.78 5.04 -20.03
C TYR A 19 9.23 4.24 -21.20
N ARG A 20 10.11 3.54 -21.92
CA ARG A 20 9.68 2.77 -23.10
C ARG A 20 9.17 1.41 -22.68
N ASP A 21 10.03 0.66 -22.01
CA ASP A 21 9.77 -0.74 -21.70
C ASP A 21 9.85 -0.99 -20.19
N ASN A 22 10.81 -0.34 -19.52
CA ASN A 22 11.10 -0.60 -18.12
C ASN A 22 11.17 0.69 -17.29
N PRO A 23 10.41 0.80 -16.18
CA PRO A 23 10.45 1.98 -15.32
C PRO A 23 11.84 2.25 -14.71
N LEU A 24 12.75 1.27 -14.69
CA LEU A 24 14.14 1.46 -14.29
C LEU A 24 14.87 2.51 -15.15
N GLU A 25 14.43 2.73 -16.39
CA GLU A 25 14.95 3.80 -17.26
C GLU A 25 14.88 5.17 -16.59
N LEU A 26 13.85 5.42 -15.77
CA LEU A 26 13.66 6.70 -15.08
C LEU A 26 14.85 7.03 -14.18
N TYR A 27 15.41 6.01 -13.53
CA TYR A 27 16.57 6.15 -12.65
C TYR A 27 17.81 6.67 -13.38
N TYR A 28 17.99 6.28 -14.64
CA TYR A 28 19.12 6.69 -15.47
C TYR A 28 18.88 8.02 -16.20
N LYS A 29 17.61 8.40 -16.42
CA LYS A 29 17.24 9.62 -17.15
C LYS A 29 17.24 10.87 -16.28
N SER A 30 16.77 10.77 -15.03
CA SER A 30 16.64 11.95 -14.16
C SER A 30 16.65 11.59 -12.68
N THR A 31 16.92 12.59 -11.84
CA THR A 31 16.72 12.49 -10.39
C THR A 31 15.27 12.78 -10.03
N GLY A 32 14.66 11.95 -9.18
CA GLY A 32 13.26 12.09 -8.77
C GLY A 32 12.90 13.39 -8.00
N PRO A 33 11.62 13.59 -7.64
CA PRO A 33 10.53 12.61 -7.74
C PRO A 33 10.05 12.41 -9.18
N TRP A 34 9.81 11.15 -9.55
CA TRP A 34 9.22 10.81 -10.85
C TRP A 34 7.70 10.73 -10.70
N VAL A 35 6.98 11.32 -11.64
CA VAL A 35 5.54 11.15 -11.83
C VAL A 35 5.35 10.53 -13.19
N ILE A 36 4.66 9.41 -13.29
CA ILE A 36 4.50 8.65 -14.53
C ILE A 36 3.10 8.09 -14.64
N ASP A 37 2.68 7.79 -15.85
CA ASP A 37 1.47 7.00 -16.09
C ASP A 37 1.81 5.52 -16.08
N ILE A 38 1.00 4.71 -15.38
CA ILE A 38 1.10 3.26 -15.38
C ILE A 38 -0.22 2.63 -15.85
N PRO A 39 -0.19 1.51 -16.60
CA PRO A 39 -1.38 0.71 -16.83
C PRO A 39 -1.91 0.17 -15.51
N VAL A 40 -3.24 0.20 -15.33
CA VAL A 40 -3.89 -0.31 -14.10
C VAL A 40 -3.63 -1.80 -13.87
N SER A 41 -3.39 -2.58 -14.93
CA SER A 41 -3.02 -4.00 -14.83
C SER A 41 -1.70 -4.25 -14.09
N HIS A 42 -0.81 -3.25 -14.02
CA HIS A 42 0.47 -3.34 -13.30
C HIS A 42 0.34 -2.96 -11.82
N TYR A 43 -0.84 -2.56 -11.34
CA TYR A 43 -1.04 -2.17 -9.94
C TYR A 43 -1.07 -3.37 -8.98
N ARG A 44 -0.47 -3.18 -7.79
CA ARG A 44 -0.59 -4.08 -6.64
C ARG A 44 -0.90 -3.29 -5.36
N SER A 45 -1.85 -3.79 -4.57
CA SER A 45 -2.27 -3.13 -3.32
C SER A 45 -1.28 -3.37 -2.16
N ASN A 46 -0.28 -2.50 -2.01
CA ASN A 46 0.66 -2.53 -0.90
C ASN A 46 1.24 -3.95 -0.66
N PHE A 47 1.56 -4.30 0.59
CA PHE A 47 2.07 -5.63 0.95
C PHE A 47 1.05 -6.79 0.77
N LEU A 48 -0.23 -6.50 0.49
CA LEU A 48 -1.24 -7.55 0.24
C LEU A 48 -1.27 -8.00 -1.23
N GLY A 49 -0.79 -7.16 -2.15
CA GLY A 49 -0.61 -7.58 -3.53
C GLY A 49 -1.88 -7.77 -4.36
N PHE A 50 -3.06 -7.33 -3.92
CA PHE A 50 -4.27 -7.46 -4.74
C PHE A 50 -4.12 -6.71 -6.05
N ARG A 51 -4.53 -7.36 -7.13
CA ARG A 51 -4.83 -6.73 -8.41
C ARG A 51 -6.12 -5.91 -8.29
N VAL A 52 -6.37 -5.00 -9.23
CA VAL A 52 -7.57 -4.15 -9.20
C VAL A 52 -8.88 -4.94 -9.23
N ASP A 53 -8.97 -5.95 -10.09
CA ASP A 53 -10.13 -6.84 -10.23
C ASP A 53 -10.40 -7.68 -8.97
N ASN A 54 -9.39 -7.84 -8.12
CA ASN A 54 -9.45 -8.60 -6.89
C ASN A 54 -9.33 -7.76 -5.62
N ASN A 55 -9.26 -6.44 -5.73
CA ASN A 55 -9.14 -5.58 -4.56
C ASN A 55 -10.52 -5.43 -3.88
N PRO A 56 -10.69 -5.86 -2.62
CA PRO A 56 -12.00 -5.80 -1.94
C PRO A 56 -12.56 -4.38 -1.86
N LEU A 57 -11.70 -3.37 -1.81
CA LEU A 57 -12.09 -1.97 -1.77
C LEU A 57 -12.59 -1.47 -3.13
N VAL A 58 -12.03 -1.98 -4.24
CA VAL A 58 -12.55 -1.68 -5.59
C VAL A 58 -13.87 -2.39 -5.82
N LYS A 59 -13.97 -3.68 -5.44
CA LYS A 59 -15.23 -4.46 -5.50
C LYS A 59 -16.35 -3.78 -4.72
N MET A 60 -16.05 -3.30 -3.52
CA MET A 60 -16.99 -2.52 -2.71
C MET A 60 -17.49 -1.28 -3.45
N LEU A 61 -16.62 -0.51 -4.11
CA LEU A 61 -17.02 0.70 -4.83
C LEU A 61 -17.88 0.41 -6.06
N LEU A 62 -17.62 -0.69 -6.75
CA LEU A 62 -18.40 -1.17 -7.91
C LEU A 62 -19.76 -1.76 -7.51
N SER A 63 -19.90 -2.22 -6.27
CA SER A 63 -21.14 -2.77 -5.74
C SER A 63 -22.15 -1.69 -5.34
N GLU A 64 -23.42 -2.08 -5.21
CA GLU A 64 -24.48 -1.24 -4.63
C GLU A 64 -24.50 -1.25 -3.10
N ASP A 65 -23.42 -1.69 -2.44
CA ASP A 65 -23.33 -1.79 -0.97
C ASP A 65 -23.62 -0.42 -0.32
N LYS A 66 -24.78 -0.29 0.34
CA LYS A 66 -25.21 0.97 0.99
C LYS A 66 -24.69 1.13 2.41
N THR A 67 -24.28 0.02 3.03
CA THR A 67 -23.87 -0.02 4.44
C THR A 67 -22.58 -0.80 4.59
N TYR A 68 -21.85 -0.55 5.68
CA TYR A 68 -20.65 -1.29 6.01
C TYR A 68 -20.94 -2.80 6.18
N ASP A 69 -21.98 -3.19 6.91
CA ASP A 69 -22.24 -4.61 7.24
C ASP A 69 -22.51 -5.48 6.01
N SER A 70 -23.13 -4.91 4.97
CA SER A 70 -23.38 -5.62 3.70
C SER A 70 -22.17 -5.59 2.76
N SER A 71 -21.08 -4.91 3.14
CA SER A 71 -20.05 -4.51 2.19
C SER A 71 -19.00 -5.59 1.89
N ALA A 72 -18.39 -5.53 0.70
CA ALA A 72 -17.25 -6.37 0.37
C ALA A 72 -16.04 -6.13 1.30
N VAL A 73 -15.87 -4.92 1.85
CA VAL A 73 -14.78 -4.64 2.81
C VAL A 73 -15.05 -5.26 4.18
N HIS A 74 -16.29 -5.28 4.66
CA HIS A 74 -16.67 -5.98 5.89
C HIS A 74 -16.38 -7.48 5.78
N ARG A 75 -16.84 -8.12 4.70
CA ARG A 75 -16.53 -9.54 4.43
C ARG A 75 -15.03 -9.81 4.42
N PHE A 76 -14.25 -8.94 3.78
CA PHE A 76 -12.80 -9.07 3.76
C PHE A 76 -12.18 -8.99 5.17
N TYR A 77 -12.60 -8.05 6.02
CA TYR A 77 -12.10 -7.96 7.39
C TYR A 77 -12.54 -9.13 8.27
N ASP A 78 -13.70 -9.72 8.02
CA ASP A 78 -14.14 -10.93 8.71
C ASP A 78 -13.35 -12.17 8.30
N GLN A 79 -13.01 -12.29 7.01
CA GLN A 79 -12.37 -13.48 6.44
C GLN A 79 -10.85 -13.46 6.56
N PHE A 80 -10.22 -12.29 6.51
CA PHE A 80 -8.76 -12.16 6.55
C PHE A 80 -8.31 -11.48 7.84
N GLN A 81 -8.03 -12.31 8.85
CA GLN A 81 -7.64 -11.88 10.19
C GLN A 81 -6.23 -12.37 10.59
N PRO A 82 -5.18 -11.95 9.87
CA PRO A 82 -3.83 -12.37 10.16
C PRO A 82 -3.40 -11.87 11.55
N THR A 83 -2.74 -12.75 12.31
CA THR A 83 -2.21 -12.42 13.64
C THR A 83 -0.73 -12.12 13.60
N THR A 84 -0.03 -12.71 12.63
CA THR A 84 1.43 -12.60 12.45
C THR A 84 1.81 -12.03 11.07
N VAL A 85 3.05 -11.58 10.91
CA VAL A 85 3.59 -11.20 9.60
C VAL A 85 3.63 -12.41 8.66
N GLY A 86 3.85 -13.61 9.21
CA GLY A 86 3.76 -14.87 8.48
C GLY A 86 2.40 -15.06 7.83
N ASP A 87 1.32 -14.82 8.57
CA ASP A 87 -0.05 -14.89 8.04
C ASP A 87 -0.29 -13.84 6.94
N VAL A 88 0.24 -12.63 7.09
CA VAL A 88 0.10 -11.54 6.10
C VAL A 88 0.82 -11.88 4.80
N LEU A 89 2.08 -12.30 4.90
CA LEU A 89 2.99 -12.48 3.77
C LEU A 89 3.04 -13.93 3.25
N ASN A 90 2.33 -14.85 3.89
CA ASN A 90 2.34 -16.28 3.60
C ASN A 90 3.77 -16.87 3.67
N ILE A 91 4.42 -16.68 4.82
CA ILE A 91 5.78 -17.14 5.14
C ILE A 91 5.81 -17.74 6.54
N GLU A 92 6.76 -18.61 6.82
CA GLU A 92 6.82 -19.42 8.04
C GLU A 92 8.20 -19.46 8.68
N THR A 93 9.29 -19.50 7.89
CA THR A 93 10.63 -19.81 8.42
C THR A 93 11.43 -18.58 8.82
N SER A 94 11.21 -17.46 8.12
CA SER A 94 11.91 -16.21 8.38
C SER A 94 11.64 -15.73 9.80
N LYS A 95 12.65 -15.17 10.47
CA LYS A 95 12.53 -14.62 11.83
C LYS A 95 11.35 -13.64 11.97
N VAL A 96 11.11 -12.84 10.93
CA VAL A 96 10.01 -11.88 10.89
C VAL A 96 8.62 -12.52 10.94
N ALA A 97 8.45 -13.79 10.55
CA ALA A 97 7.15 -14.43 10.42
C ALA A 97 6.35 -14.42 11.74
N SER A 98 7.02 -14.54 12.88
CA SER A 98 6.40 -14.56 14.22
C SER A 98 5.99 -13.19 14.76
N PHE A 99 6.37 -12.09 14.11
CA PHE A 99 6.04 -10.76 14.59
C PHE A 99 4.56 -10.43 14.38
N PRO A 100 3.97 -9.49 15.13
CA PRO A 100 2.56 -9.13 14.96
C PRO A 100 2.22 -8.67 13.54
N ALA A 101 1.05 -9.01 13.01
CA ALA A 101 0.65 -8.69 11.64
C ALA A 101 0.79 -7.18 11.30
N MET A 102 0.42 -6.28 12.22
CA MET A 102 0.51 -4.81 12.02
C MET A 102 1.96 -4.31 11.85
N SER A 103 2.95 -5.11 12.25
CA SER A 103 4.38 -4.83 12.10
C SER A 103 4.96 -5.23 10.73
N ALA A 104 4.13 -5.74 9.81
CA ALA A 104 4.58 -6.23 8.50
C ALA A 104 5.47 -5.20 7.77
N VAL A 105 6.63 -5.69 7.35
CA VAL A 105 7.63 -5.00 6.52
C VAL A 105 7.96 -5.87 5.31
N MET A 106 8.56 -5.27 4.28
CA MET A 106 9.00 -6.02 3.09
C MET A 106 10.49 -6.38 3.18
N PRO A 107 10.95 -7.41 2.45
CA PRO A 107 12.36 -7.80 2.40
C PRO A 107 13.29 -6.64 1.99
N TRP A 108 12.86 -5.79 1.06
CA TRP A 108 13.63 -4.65 0.55
C TRP A 108 13.45 -3.36 1.36
N TRP A 109 12.65 -3.34 2.42
CA TRP A 109 12.52 -2.16 3.26
C TRP A 109 13.68 -2.03 4.24
N THR A 110 14.07 -0.80 4.58
CA THR A 110 15.07 -0.47 5.61
C THR A 110 14.49 -0.44 7.03
N LYS A 111 13.18 -0.72 7.17
CA LYS A 111 12.48 -0.75 8.46
C LYS A 111 12.44 -2.16 9.02
N THR A 112 12.66 -2.27 10.32
CA THR A 112 12.39 -3.48 11.10
C THR A 112 10.91 -3.54 11.52
N PRO A 113 10.39 -4.72 11.88
CA PRO A 113 9.03 -4.89 12.38
C PRO A 113 8.72 -4.01 13.60
N GLU A 114 9.63 -3.91 14.56
CA GLU A 114 9.45 -3.11 15.78
C GLU A 114 9.31 -1.62 15.44
N ALA A 115 10.19 -1.11 14.58
CA ALA A 115 10.14 0.26 14.10
C ALA A 115 8.87 0.53 13.29
N ARG A 116 8.37 -0.47 12.56
CA ARG A 116 7.11 -0.39 11.83
C ARG A 116 5.92 -0.36 12.76
N LEU A 117 5.87 -1.24 13.75
CA LEU A 117 4.79 -1.32 14.73
C LEU A 117 4.69 0.00 15.52
N ALA A 118 5.81 0.51 16.04
CA ALA A 118 5.86 1.79 16.73
C ALA A 118 5.45 2.97 15.83
N GLN A 119 5.65 2.87 14.52
CA GLN A 119 5.22 3.89 13.57
C GLN A 119 3.70 3.90 13.40
N VAL A 120 3.05 2.74 13.31
CA VAL A 120 1.65 2.64 12.88
C VAL A 120 0.66 2.32 13.99
N CYS A 121 1.10 1.77 15.11
CA CYS A 121 0.26 1.42 16.26
C CYS A 121 0.26 2.55 17.30
N ILE A 122 -0.90 2.87 17.86
CA ILE A 122 -1.01 3.93 18.88
C ILE A 122 -0.32 3.54 20.19
N ASN A 123 -0.56 2.31 20.66
CA ASN A 123 -0.01 1.75 21.89
C ASN A 123 0.39 0.28 21.64
N ILE A 124 1.69 0.00 21.69
CA ILE A 124 2.24 -1.33 21.38
C ILE A 124 2.09 -2.33 22.54
N ASP A 125 1.80 -1.83 23.74
CA ASP A 125 1.62 -2.65 24.95
C ASP A 125 0.16 -3.06 25.17
N GLN A 126 -0.77 -2.49 24.40
CA GLN A 126 -2.20 -2.77 24.48
C GLN A 126 -2.69 -3.55 23.26
N LYS A 127 -3.29 -4.71 23.52
CA LYS A 127 -3.95 -5.55 22.51
C LYS A 127 -5.47 -5.60 22.76
N PRO A 128 -6.31 -5.75 21.71
CA PRO A 128 -5.95 -5.75 20.28
C PRO A 128 -5.40 -4.39 19.81
N TYR A 129 -4.54 -4.40 18.78
CA TYR A 129 -3.86 -3.19 18.31
C TYR A 129 -4.80 -2.23 17.58
N LEU A 130 -4.62 -0.93 17.82
CA LEU A 130 -5.28 0.15 17.09
C LEU A 130 -4.27 0.93 16.24
N GLY A 131 -4.58 1.11 14.96
CA GLY A 131 -3.76 1.92 14.06
C GLY A 131 -3.88 3.43 14.32
N LYS A 132 -2.75 4.16 14.27
CA LYS A 132 -2.71 5.63 14.45
C LYS A 132 -3.58 6.38 13.44
N GLU A 133 -3.74 5.86 12.22
CA GLU A 133 -4.62 6.47 11.22
C GLU A 133 -6.09 6.40 11.68
N ALA A 134 -6.54 5.26 12.19
CA ALA A 134 -7.89 5.11 12.72
C ALA A 134 -8.11 6.01 13.95
N HIS A 135 -7.14 6.06 14.86
CA HIS A 135 -7.19 6.95 16.01
C HIS A 135 -7.28 8.44 15.60
N GLY A 136 -6.48 8.87 14.62
CA GLY A 136 -6.55 10.23 14.07
C GLY A 136 -7.87 10.57 13.37
N LEU A 137 -8.73 9.59 13.13
CA LEU A 137 -10.08 9.74 12.57
C LEU A 137 -11.18 9.61 13.63
N GLY A 138 -10.82 9.50 14.92
CA GLY A 138 -11.75 9.47 16.03
C GLY A 138 -11.93 8.13 16.72
N ALA A 139 -11.17 7.08 16.34
CA ALA A 139 -11.21 5.80 17.05
C ALA A 139 -10.60 5.91 18.46
N GLU A 140 -11.24 5.29 19.45
CA GLU A 140 -10.92 5.40 20.87
C GLU A 140 -10.04 4.24 21.35
N GLU A 141 -8.92 4.53 22.01
CA GLU A 141 -8.09 3.51 22.66
C GLU A 141 -8.88 2.75 23.74
N GLY A 142 -8.72 1.43 23.80
CA GLY A 142 -9.44 0.57 24.76
C GLY A 142 -10.86 0.18 24.35
N LYS A 143 -11.42 0.80 23.32
CA LYS A 143 -12.74 0.47 22.76
C LYS A 143 -12.63 -0.02 21.32
N ASP A 144 -11.88 0.72 20.50
CA ASP A 144 -11.70 0.43 19.09
C ASP A 144 -10.37 -0.26 18.82
N TYR A 145 -10.34 -1.03 17.74
CA TYR A 145 -9.16 -1.77 17.27
C TYR A 145 -9.20 -1.99 15.77
N GLY A 146 -8.06 -2.42 15.24
CA GLY A 146 -7.89 -2.81 13.85
C GLY A 146 -7.02 -1.86 13.04
N TRP A 147 -6.87 -2.23 11.77
CA TRP A 147 -6.10 -1.49 10.80
C TRP A 147 -6.77 -1.57 9.43
N HIS A 148 -6.52 -0.59 8.57
CA HIS A 148 -7.22 -0.53 7.27
C HIS A 148 -6.76 -1.58 6.25
N TYR A 149 -5.73 -2.37 6.53
CA TYR A 149 -5.21 -3.37 5.60
C TYR A 149 -5.87 -4.74 5.77
N PHE A 150 -6.25 -5.15 6.98
CA PHE A 150 -6.77 -6.49 7.26
C PHE A 150 -7.52 -6.49 8.59
N GLY A 151 -8.31 -7.53 8.80
CA GLY A 151 -9.04 -7.73 10.04
C GLY A 151 -8.21 -8.33 11.17
N PRO A 152 -8.80 -8.48 12.36
CA PRO A 152 -10.13 -7.99 12.70
C PRO A 152 -10.12 -6.46 12.85
N VAL A 153 -11.27 -5.83 12.62
CA VAL A 153 -11.49 -4.40 12.90
C VAL A 153 -12.75 -4.23 13.74
N SER A 154 -12.73 -3.26 14.64
CA SER A 154 -13.95 -2.82 15.33
C SER A 154 -14.94 -2.21 14.32
N THR A 155 -16.24 -2.31 14.59
CA THR A 155 -17.29 -1.78 13.70
C THR A 155 -17.11 -0.29 13.39
N ALA A 156 -16.74 0.53 14.38
CA ALA A 156 -16.52 1.96 14.18
C ALA A 156 -15.36 2.25 13.21
N VAL A 157 -14.25 1.51 13.31
CA VAL A 157 -13.11 1.63 12.39
C VAL A 157 -13.50 1.17 10.97
N GLY A 158 -14.26 0.07 10.87
CA GLY A 158 -14.76 -0.44 9.61
C GLY A 158 -15.69 0.53 8.88
N ILE A 159 -16.68 1.10 9.59
CA ILE A 159 -17.58 2.14 9.07
C ILE A 159 -16.78 3.34 8.58
N THR A 160 -15.80 3.79 9.37
CA THR A 160 -14.96 4.95 9.00
C THR A 160 -14.21 4.71 7.68
N GLU A 161 -13.61 3.54 7.47
CA GLU A 161 -12.93 3.23 6.20
C GLU A 161 -13.91 3.10 5.04
N PHE A 162 -15.07 2.48 5.25
CA PHE A 162 -16.15 2.36 4.25
C PHE A 162 -16.62 3.75 3.76
N GLU A 163 -16.94 4.65 4.69
CA GLU A 163 -17.40 6.00 4.38
C GLU A 163 -16.33 6.83 3.68
N ARG A 164 -15.06 6.72 4.10
CA ARG A 164 -13.95 7.43 3.44
C ARG A 164 -13.77 7.01 1.99
N GLN A 165 -13.85 5.71 1.71
CA GLN A 165 -13.75 5.19 0.35
C GLN A 165 -14.90 5.70 -0.52
N ARG A 166 -16.15 5.58 -0.04
CA ARG A 166 -17.34 6.08 -0.74
C ARG A 166 -17.28 7.59 -0.97
N SER A 167 -16.90 8.37 0.03
CA SER A 167 -16.76 9.83 -0.07
C SER A 167 -15.76 10.25 -1.15
N VAL A 168 -14.60 9.59 -1.22
CA VAL A 168 -13.59 9.87 -2.27
C VAL A 168 -14.12 9.46 -3.64
N PHE A 169 -14.76 8.29 -3.76
CA PHE A 169 -15.35 7.82 -5.00
C PHE A 169 -16.43 8.77 -5.52
N ASP A 170 -17.40 9.16 -4.68
CA ASP A 170 -18.47 10.06 -5.07
C ASP A 170 -17.95 11.44 -5.43
N SER A 171 -16.96 11.95 -4.69
CA SER A 171 -16.29 13.19 -5.02
C SER A 171 -15.68 13.15 -6.43
N ILE A 172 -14.94 12.09 -6.76
CA ILE A 172 -14.27 11.97 -8.07
C ILE A 172 -15.31 11.73 -9.18
N ARG A 173 -16.33 10.90 -8.91
CA ARG A 173 -17.42 10.62 -9.85
C ARG A 173 -18.20 11.87 -10.24
N THR A 174 -18.45 12.76 -9.27
CA THR A 174 -19.28 13.97 -9.47
C THR A 174 -18.49 15.18 -9.95
N ARG A 175 -17.22 15.34 -9.52
CA ARG A 175 -16.41 16.55 -9.79
C ARG A 175 -15.19 16.29 -10.68
N GLY A 176 -14.96 15.04 -11.07
CA GLY A 176 -13.73 14.61 -11.71
C GLY A 176 -12.56 14.49 -10.74
N TYR A 177 -11.47 13.91 -11.22
CA TYR A 177 -10.23 13.82 -10.46
C TYR A 177 -9.41 15.10 -10.58
N GLN A 178 -9.26 15.82 -9.46
CA GLN A 178 -8.55 17.09 -9.40
C GLN A 178 -7.43 17.01 -8.34
N PRO A 179 -6.29 16.35 -8.63
CA PRO A 179 -5.21 16.23 -7.67
C PRO A 179 -4.62 17.60 -7.33
N THR A 180 -4.53 17.93 -6.04
CA THR A 180 -3.77 19.09 -5.58
C THR A 180 -2.26 18.84 -5.59
N SER A 181 -1.84 17.57 -5.72
CA SER A 181 -0.47 17.13 -5.97
C SER A 181 -0.48 15.76 -6.64
N PHE A 182 0.37 15.57 -7.65
CA PHE A 182 0.62 14.26 -8.27
C PHE A 182 1.43 13.31 -7.37
N LEU A 183 1.93 13.79 -6.23
CA LEU A 183 2.68 12.98 -5.26
C LEU A 183 1.78 12.21 -4.28
N HIS A 184 0.46 12.36 -4.40
CA HIS A 184 -0.50 11.77 -3.47
C HIS A 184 -0.68 10.27 -3.66
N ILE A 185 -0.72 9.81 -4.92
CA ILE A 185 -0.71 8.40 -5.26
C ILE A 185 0.75 8.03 -5.49
N HIS A 186 1.31 7.22 -4.60
CA HIS A 186 2.74 6.92 -4.63
C HIS A 186 3.06 5.48 -4.26
N GLY A 187 4.18 4.99 -4.78
CA GLY A 187 4.56 3.60 -4.68
C GLY A 187 5.98 3.33 -5.12
N GLU A 188 6.30 2.05 -5.21
CA GLU A 188 7.59 1.50 -5.62
C GLU A 188 7.39 0.48 -6.75
N PHE A 189 8.43 0.27 -7.56
CA PHE A 189 8.41 -0.73 -8.62
C PHE A 189 9.09 -2.01 -8.17
N LEU A 190 8.46 -3.15 -8.49
CA LEU A 190 9.12 -4.44 -8.49
C LEU A 190 9.44 -4.81 -9.95
N ILE A 191 10.68 -5.23 -10.21
CA ILE A 191 11.21 -5.47 -11.55
C ILE A 191 11.90 -6.83 -11.64
N GLN A 192 11.56 -7.60 -12.66
CA GLN A 192 12.23 -8.85 -13.04
C GLN A 192 12.41 -8.88 -14.56
N GLY A 193 13.63 -8.60 -15.02
CA GLY A 193 13.91 -8.46 -16.45
C GLY A 193 13.05 -7.35 -17.08
N ALA A 194 12.25 -7.70 -18.08
CA ALA A 194 11.30 -6.77 -18.72
C ALA A 194 9.95 -6.65 -17.99
N ASN A 195 9.65 -7.57 -17.06
CA ASN A 195 8.39 -7.55 -16.32
C ASN A 195 8.51 -6.63 -15.12
N TRP A 196 7.43 -5.90 -14.82
CA TRP A 196 7.39 -5.03 -13.66
C TRP A 196 5.96 -4.81 -13.17
N VAL A 197 5.83 -4.52 -11.88
CA VAL A 197 4.57 -4.05 -11.26
C VAL A 197 4.84 -2.83 -10.40
N TRP A 198 3.80 -2.04 -10.16
CA TRP A 198 3.83 -0.92 -9.25
C TRP A 198 3.04 -1.24 -7.98
N VAL A 199 3.70 -1.13 -6.83
CA VAL A 199 3.14 -1.44 -5.52
C VAL A 199 2.77 -0.14 -4.81
N ASN A 200 1.49 -0.02 -4.45
CA ASN A 200 0.98 1.17 -3.79
C ASN A 200 1.49 1.33 -2.35
N LEU A 201 2.11 2.47 -2.03
CA LEU A 201 2.54 2.82 -0.66
C LEU A 201 1.69 3.93 -0.02
N GLY A 202 0.91 4.66 -0.83
CA GLY A 202 -0.02 5.69 -0.36
C GLY A 202 -0.95 6.18 -1.47
N GLY A 203 -2.05 6.83 -1.07
CA GLY A 203 -3.08 7.28 -2.00
C GLY A 203 -4.08 6.20 -2.43
N LYS A 204 -4.13 5.05 -1.73
CA LYS A 204 -5.03 3.91 -1.99
C LYS A 204 -6.48 4.30 -2.28
N HIS A 205 -7.06 5.25 -1.51
CA HIS A 205 -8.47 5.64 -1.66
C HIS A 205 -8.73 6.28 -3.03
N ARG A 206 -7.85 7.17 -3.48
CA ARG A 206 -7.95 7.81 -4.79
C ARG A 206 -7.71 6.81 -5.91
N PHE A 207 -6.71 5.94 -5.75
CA PHE A 207 -6.44 4.89 -6.73
C PHE A 207 -7.66 3.97 -6.91
N ASN A 208 -8.19 3.43 -5.81
CA ASN A 208 -9.35 2.54 -5.83
C ASN A 208 -10.57 3.21 -6.49
N ALA A 209 -10.82 4.48 -6.17
CA ALA A 209 -11.91 5.24 -6.77
C ALA A 209 -11.76 5.43 -8.28
N LEU A 210 -10.57 5.84 -8.73
CA LEU A 210 -10.27 5.97 -10.16
C LEU A 210 -10.41 4.62 -10.88
N ALA A 211 -9.92 3.54 -10.28
CA ALA A 211 -10.00 2.21 -10.85
C ALA A 211 -11.45 1.74 -10.99
N ALA A 212 -12.28 1.97 -9.96
CA ALA A 212 -13.71 1.68 -9.99
C ALA A 212 -14.47 2.53 -11.03
N LEU A 213 -13.98 3.72 -11.37
CA LEU A 213 -14.54 4.57 -12.43
C LEU A 213 -14.07 4.18 -13.84
N GLY A 214 -13.33 3.08 -14.00
CA GLY A 214 -12.96 2.54 -15.31
C GLY A 214 -11.71 3.16 -15.94
N TYR A 215 -10.89 3.88 -15.16
CA TYR A 215 -9.60 4.36 -15.66
C TYR A 215 -8.69 3.17 -15.99
N THR A 216 -8.07 3.20 -17.16
CA THR A 216 -7.15 2.14 -17.65
C THR A 216 -5.68 2.47 -17.41
N SER A 217 -5.37 3.75 -17.17
CA SER A 217 -4.06 4.26 -16.82
C SER A 217 -4.16 5.22 -15.63
N MET A 218 -3.11 5.28 -14.81
CA MET A 218 -3.06 6.09 -13.60
C MET A 218 -1.76 6.88 -13.53
N THR A 219 -1.87 8.19 -13.33
CA THR A 219 -0.74 9.04 -12.98
C THR A 219 -0.34 8.80 -11.53
N VAL A 220 0.83 8.20 -11.33
CA VAL A 220 1.38 7.85 -10.03
C VAL A 220 2.75 8.47 -9.84
N SER A 221 3.17 8.63 -8.59
CA SER A 221 4.53 9.04 -8.26
C SER A 221 5.35 7.89 -7.70
N VAL A 222 6.65 7.97 -7.96
CA VAL A 222 7.64 6.99 -7.55
C VAL A 222 8.31 7.52 -6.29
N LYS A 223 8.24 6.76 -5.19
CA LYS A 223 8.69 7.23 -3.88
C LYS A 223 9.44 6.14 -3.12
N ASN A 224 10.71 6.42 -2.82
CA ASN A 224 11.47 5.72 -1.79
C ASN A 224 10.93 6.16 -0.40
N LYS A 225 9.89 5.46 0.09
CA LYS A 225 9.30 5.75 1.41
C LYS A 225 9.92 4.91 2.52
N TYR A 226 10.18 3.64 2.22
CA TYR A 226 10.68 2.65 3.19
C TYR A 226 11.91 1.89 2.69
N GLY A 227 12.38 2.15 1.47
CA GLY A 227 13.35 1.32 0.76
C GLY A 227 13.46 1.78 -0.70
N PRO A 228 14.28 1.11 -1.52
CA PRO A 228 14.55 1.55 -2.88
C PRO A 228 13.25 1.69 -3.69
N ALA A 229 13.17 2.74 -4.50
CA ALA A 229 11.99 3.00 -5.33
C ALA A 229 11.85 2.02 -6.50
N PHE A 230 12.96 1.38 -6.87
CA PHE A 230 13.05 0.31 -7.88
C PHE A 230 13.69 -0.89 -7.21
N VAL A 231 12.90 -1.94 -7.00
CA VAL A 231 13.32 -3.18 -6.38
C VAL A 231 13.49 -4.20 -7.48
N ARG A 232 14.72 -4.64 -7.71
CA ARG A 232 15.02 -5.67 -8.70
C ARG A 232 15.11 -7.03 -8.01
N ARG A 233 14.51 -8.05 -8.62
CA ARG A 233 14.49 -9.42 -8.08
C ARG A 233 15.89 -9.98 -7.85
N GLU A 234 16.80 -9.70 -8.79
CA GLU A 234 18.19 -10.13 -8.77
C GLU A 234 19.02 -9.51 -7.62
N ASP A 235 18.55 -8.41 -7.04
CA ASP A 235 19.24 -7.72 -5.94
C ASP A 235 18.89 -8.30 -4.55
N VAL A 236 18.26 -9.48 -4.49
CA VAL A 236 17.77 -10.10 -3.24
C VAL A 236 18.84 -10.17 -2.14
N ASP A 237 20.08 -10.50 -2.50
CA ASP A 237 21.18 -10.63 -1.56
C ASP A 237 21.66 -9.28 -1.00
N SER A 238 21.15 -8.16 -1.54
CA SER A 238 21.37 -6.79 -1.08
C SER A 238 20.15 -6.16 -0.42
N TRP A 239 19.01 -6.85 -0.35
CA TRP A 239 17.81 -6.30 0.27
C TRP A 239 18.00 -6.14 1.79
N PRO A 240 17.68 -4.98 2.39
CA PRO A 240 18.10 -4.68 3.77
C PRO A 240 17.63 -5.71 4.81
N ASN A 241 16.39 -6.20 4.69
CA ASN A 241 15.87 -7.18 5.63
C ASN A 241 16.26 -8.63 5.30
N VAL A 242 16.89 -8.89 4.15
CA VAL A 242 17.59 -10.15 3.87
C VAL A 242 18.99 -10.09 4.47
N VAL A 243 19.72 -9.00 4.23
CA VAL A 243 21.09 -8.78 4.72
C VAL A 243 21.15 -8.83 6.25
N ASN A 244 20.14 -8.28 6.94
CA ASN A 244 20.10 -8.30 8.41
C ASN A 244 19.55 -9.60 9.01
N GLY A 245 19.20 -10.60 8.19
CA GLY A 245 18.71 -11.91 8.64
C GLY A 245 17.27 -11.92 9.17
N LEU A 246 16.46 -10.89 8.89
CA LEU A 246 15.03 -10.90 9.23
C LEU A 246 14.20 -11.78 8.28
N PHE A 247 14.58 -11.81 7.00
CA PHE A 247 14.02 -12.68 5.98
C PHE A 247 15.05 -13.69 5.50
N ASP A 248 14.59 -14.94 5.36
CA ASP A 248 15.29 -15.92 4.58
C ASP A 248 15.23 -15.53 3.10
N ARG A 249 16.32 -15.78 2.38
CA ARG A 249 16.44 -15.45 0.96
C ARG A 249 15.31 -16.04 0.11
N GLU A 250 14.94 -17.30 0.37
CA GLU A 250 13.91 -18.01 -0.39
C GLU A 250 12.52 -17.43 -0.15
N GLU A 251 12.18 -17.14 1.10
CA GLU A 251 10.91 -16.50 1.44
C GLU A 251 10.83 -15.06 0.97
N ALA A 252 11.96 -14.33 0.97
CA ALA A 252 12.04 -13.01 0.38
C ALA A 252 11.71 -13.02 -1.12
N LEU A 253 12.26 -13.99 -1.88
CA LEU A 253 11.92 -14.18 -3.28
C LEU A 253 10.46 -14.62 -3.47
N LYS A 254 9.95 -15.51 -2.62
CA LYS A 254 8.53 -15.93 -2.62
C LYS A 254 7.61 -14.72 -2.49
N ILE A 255 7.90 -13.80 -1.57
CA ILE A 255 7.12 -12.56 -1.38
C ILE A 255 7.17 -11.66 -2.62
N PHE A 256 8.37 -11.45 -3.18
CA PHE A 256 8.53 -10.67 -4.40
C PHE A 256 7.71 -11.25 -5.56
N ASP A 257 7.82 -12.56 -5.77
CA ASP A 257 7.15 -13.28 -6.86
C ASP A 257 5.63 -13.27 -6.68
N GLN A 258 5.14 -13.42 -5.44
CA GLN A 258 3.71 -13.26 -5.14
C GLN A 258 3.18 -11.88 -5.49
N LEU A 259 3.95 -10.82 -5.23
CA LEU A 259 3.55 -9.46 -5.58
C LEU A 259 3.60 -9.22 -7.09
N MET A 260 4.60 -9.75 -7.78
CA MET A 260 4.67 -9.71 -9.25
C MET A 260 3.44 -10.37 -9.89
N LEU A 261 3.04 -11.56 -9.42
CA LEU A 261 1.85 -12.26 -9.90
C LEU A 261 0.56 -11.52 -9.51
N GLY A 262 0.52 -11.00 -8.28
CA GLY A 262 -0.67 -10.44 -7.65
C GLY A 262 -1.54 -11.51 -6.99
N ARG A 263 -2.30 -11.10 -5.97
CA ARG A 263 -3.22 -11.98 -5.25
C ARG A 263 -4.64 -11.83 -5.76
N ASP A 264 -5.35 -12.96 -5.81
CA ASP A 264 -6.80 -12.99 -5.91
C ASP A 264 -7.43 -12.64 -4.55
N ALA A 265 -8.68 -12.17 -4.57
CA ALA A 265 -9.38 -11.86 -3.33
C ALA A 265 -9.68 -13.16 -2.58
N ILE A 266 -9.51 -13.13 -1.25
CA ILE A 266 -10.03 -14.17 -0.34
C ILE A 266 -11.56 -14.06 -0.31
#